data_AF-V8NJK2-F1
#
_entry.id   AF-V8NJK2-F1
#
_cell.length_a   1.000
_cell.length_b   1.000
_cell.length_c   1.000
_cell.angle_alpha   90.00
_cell.angle_beta   90.00
_cell.angle_gamma   90.00
#
_symmetry.space_group_name_H-M   'P 1'
#
loop_
_entity.id
_entity.type
_entity.pdbx_description
1 polymer ?
#
loop_
_entity_poly.entity_id
_entity_poly.type
_entity_poly.pdbx_seq_one_letter_code
_entity_poly.pdbx_strand_id
1 'polypeptide(L)'
;MNFKKEDSQRCELLQTLYKLPIPEPASSVHLSLRNLTEYFVAVDVNNMLHLYASMLCERRILICCSKLSTLTACVHGSASLLYPMFWQHVYIPVLPPHLLDYC
;
A
#
# COMPACT_ATOMS: atom_id res chain seq x y z
N MET A 1 23.62 -2.45 29.23
CA MET A 1 22.29 -2.47 29.88
C MET A 1 21.15 -1.93 29.01
N ASN A 2 21.40 -1.16 27.94
CA ASN A 2 20.33 -0.56 27.11
C ASN A 2 19.64 -1.53 26.13
N PHE A 3 20.38 -2.42 25.45
CA PHE A 3 19.81 -3.38 24.48
C PHE A 3 18.71 -4.28 25.06
N LYS A 4 18.93 -4.82 26.26
CA LYS A 4 17.99 -5.75 26.92
C LYS A 4 16.67 -5.09 27.33
N LYS A 5 16.67 -3.75 27.49
CA LYS A 5 15.51 -2.96 27.87
C LYS A 5 14.66 -2.60 26.64
N GLU A 6 15.30 -2.33 25.51
CA GLU A 6 14.68 -2.01 24.23
C GLU A 6 13.99 -3.24 23.61
N ASP A 7 14.61 -4.41 23.67
CA ASP A 7 14.00 -5.68 23.27
C ASP A 7 12.78 -6.03 24.14
N SER A 8 12.83 -5.69 25.44
CA SER A 8 11.71 -5.88 26.37
C SER A 8 10.53 -4.99 26.00
N GLN A 9 10.78 -3.71 25.67
CA GLN A 9 9.74 -2.77 25.23
C GLN A 9 9.13 -3.19 23.88
N ARG A 10 9.95 -3.64 22.92
CA ARG A 10 9.47 -4.15 21.63
C ARG A 10 8.56 -5.35 21.81
N CYS A 11 8.94 -6.31 22.66
CA CYS A 11 8.13 -7.49 22.94
C CYS A 11 6.80 -7.12 23.61
N GLU A 12 6.82 -6.20 24.57
CA GLU A 12 5.63 -5.72 25.27
C GLU A 12 4.64 -5.03 24.32
N LEU A 13 5.13 -4.16 23.42
CA LEU A 13 4.32 -3.51 22.40
C LEU A 13 3.68 -4.53 21.46
N LEU A 14 4.44 -5.51 20.96
CA LEU A 14 3.92 -6.56 20.09
C LEU A 14 2.85 -7.41 20.77
N GLN A 15 3.07 -7.79 22.03
CA GLN A 15 2.09 -8.55 22.80
C GLN A 15 0.82 -7.73 23.08
N THR A 16 0.97 -6.43 23.31
CA THR A 16 -0.17 -5.53 23.52
C THR A 16 -0.99 -5.39 22.24
N LEU A 17 -0.34 -5.10 21.10
CA LEU A 17 -1.00 -4.99 19.79
C LEU A 17 -1.68 -6.30 19.36
N TYR A 18 -1.06 -7.45 19.63
CA TYR A 18 -1.63 -8.75 19.28
C TYR A 18 -2.86 -9.11 20.12
N LYS A 19 -2.91 -8.68 21.39
CA LYS A 19 -4.04 -8.96 22.30
C LYS A 19 -5.19 -7.95 22.18
N LEU A 20 -4.96 -6.80 21.56
CA LEU A 20 -5.98 -5.77 21.35
C LEU A 20 -7.08 -6.31 20.42
N PRO A 21 -8.37 -6.21 20.81
CA PRO A 21 -9.46 -6.47 19.88
C PRO A 21 -9.40 -5.47 18.73
N ILE A 22 -9.87 -5.88 17.54
CA ILE A 22 -9.89 -5.02 16.35
C ILE A 22 -10.70 -3.75 16.69
N PRO A 23 -10.09 -2.56 16.61
CA PRO A 23 -10.73 -1.34 17.06
C PRO A 23 -11.83 -0.91 16.08
N GLU A 24 -12.83 -0.18 16.58
CA GLU A 24 -13.93 0.33 15.76
C GLU A 24 -13.44 1.38 14.74
N PRO A 25 -14.09 1.49 13.57
CA PRO A 25 -13.79 2.52 12.58
C PRO A 25 -13.94 3.92 13.21
N ALA A 26 -12.96 4.80 12.97
CA ALA A 26 -12.75 6.13 13.60
C ALA A 26 -11.90 6.16 14.89
N SER A 27 -11.43 5.01 15.38
CA SER A 27 -10.20 4.99 16.18
C SER A 27 -9.05 5.56 15.32
N SER A 28 -8.23 6.44 15.88
CA SER A 28 -7.22 7.21 15.14
C SER A 28 -6.10 6.31 14.61
N VAL A 29 -6.32 5.67 13.46
CA VAL A 29 -5.30 4.91 12.72
C VAL A 29 -5.26 5.47 11.30
N HIS A 30 -4.40 6.47 11.10
CA HIS A 30 -4.31 7.23 9.86
C HIS A 30 -3.49 6.47 8.80
N LEU A 31 -4.06 5.42 8.20
CA LEU A 31 -3.33 4.52 7.30
C LEU A 31 -3.52 4.82 5.80
N SER A 32 -4.65 5.41 5.39
CA SER A 32 -5.02 5.54 3.96
C SER A 32 -4.43 6.76 3.24
N LEU A 33 -4.24 7.89 3.94
CA LEU A 33 -3.82 9.14 3.29
C LEU A 33 -2.37 9.12 2.79
N ARG A 34 -1.49 8.35 3.42
CA ARG A 34 -0.07 8.32 3.03
C ARG A 34 0.12 7.87 1.58
N ASN A 35 -0.64 6.86 1.17
CA ASN A 35 -0.53 6.28 -0.18
C ASN A 35 -1.01 7.26 -1.25
N LEU A 36 -2.14 7.93 -1.01
CA LEU A 36 -2.69 8.89 -1.97
C LEU A 36 -1.80 10.13 -2.11
N THR A 37 -1.27 10.66 -1.01
CA THR A 37 -0.34 11.79 -1.04
C THR A 37 0.95 11.44 -1.79
N GLU A 38 1.55 10.29 -1.48
CA GLU A 38 2.80 9.88 -2.16
C GLU A 38 2.55 9.56 -3.65
N TYR A 39 1.41 8.95 -3.99
CA TYR A 39 1.00 8.73 -5.39
C TYR A 39 0.84 10.05 -6.17
N PHE A 40 0.11 11.03 -5.61
CA PHE A 40 -0.15 12.31 -6.27
C PHE A 40 1.11 13.15 -6.46
N VAL A 41 2.07 13.03 -5.54
CA VAL A 41 3.37 13.70 -5.66
C VAL A 41 4.28 13.00 -6.68
N ALA A 42 4.20 11.68 -6.81
CA ALA A 42 5.12 10.90 -7.64
C ALA A 42 4.68 10.73 -9.11
N VAL A 43 3.39 10.85 -9.41
CA VAL A 43 2.84 10.56 -10.75
C VAL A 43 2.20 11.81 -11.32
N ASP A 44 2.56 12.18 -12.55
CA ASP A 44 1.94 13.30 -13.25
C ASP A 44 0.48 12.99 -13.61
N VAL A 45 -0.31 14.06 -13.77
CA VAL A 45 -1.76 13.98 -14.00
C VAL A 45 -2.10 13.15 -15.25
N ASN A 46 -1.30 13.22 -16.33
CA ASN A 46 -1.59 12.45 -17.54
C ASN A 46 -1.41 10.95 -17.30
N ASN A 47 -0.34 10.56 -16.62
CA ASN A 47 -0.12 9.16 -16.25
C ASN A 47 -1.16 8.67 -15.23
N MET A 48 -1.62 9.52 -14.31
CA MET A 48 -2.74 9.18 -13.43
C MET A 48 -4.02 8.87 -14.21
N LEU A 49 -4.36 9.69 -15.22
CA LEU A 49 -5.53 9.48 -16.06
C LEU A 49 -5.40 8.22 -16.93
N HIS A 50 -4.23 7.97 -17.52
CA HIS A 50 -3.97 6.74 -18.28
C HIS A 50 -4.08 5.49 -17.39
N LEU A 51 -3.54 5.54 -16.17
CA LEU A 51 -3.62 4.45 -15.23
C LEU A 51 -5.08 4.18 -14.83
N TYR A 52 -5.82 5.23 -14.52
CA TYR A 52 -7.25 5.14 -14.19
C TYR A 52 -8.06 4.54 -15.35
N ALA A 53 -7.88 5.03 -16.58
CA ALA A 53 -8.53 4.48 -17.76
C ALA A 53 -8.14 3.00 -17.99
N SER A 54 -6.88 2.64 -17.78
CA SER A 54 -6.41 1.25 -17.89
C SER A 54 -7.07 0.33 -16.86
N MET A 55 -7.28 0.82 -15.63
CA MET A 55 -8.01 0.09 -14.59
C MET A 55 -9.49 -0.08 -14.95
N LEU A 56 -10.15 0.96 -15.45
CA LEU A 56 -11.55 0.86 -15.89
C LEU A 56 -11.75 -0.13 -17.06
N CYS A 57 -10.71 -0.34 -17.87
CA CYS A 57 -10.69 -1.33 -18.95
C CYS A 57 -10.13 -2.70 -18.51
N GLU A 58 -9.93 -2.92 -17.21
CA GLU A 58 -9.42 -4.17 -16.64
C GLU A 58 -8.12 -4.68 -17.31
N ARG A 59 -7.24 -3.75 -17.71
CA ARG A 59 -5.97 -4.09 -18.36
C ARG A 59 -4.97 -4.69 -17.36
N ARG A 60 -4.03 -5.49 -17.88
CA ARG A 60 -2.83 -5.88 -17.12
C ARG A 60 -1.92 -4.66 -16.99
N ILE A 61 -1.65 -4.24 -15.76
CA ILE A 61 -0.93 -3.00 -15.45
C ILE A 61 0.33 -3.35 -14.67
N LEU A 62 1.47 -2.87 -15.15
CA LEU A 62 2.76 -2.95 -14.45
C LEU A 62 3.19 -1.54 -14.04
N ILE A 63 3.47 -1.35 -12.76
CA ILE A 63 4.04 -0.11 -12.21
C ILE A 63 5.48 -0.41 -11.80
N CYS A 64 6.43 0.40 -12.28
CA CYS A 64 7.84 0.26 -11.96
C CYS A 64 8.34 1.53 -11.25
N CYS A 65 9.11 1.36 -10.18
CA CYS A 65 9.73 2.47 -9.46
C CYS A 65 11.03 2.00 -8.80
N SER A 66 11.97 2.92 -8.59
CA SER A 66 13.21 2.66 -7.86
C SER A 66 13.03 2.67 -6.34
N LYS A 67 11.95 3.27 -5.84
CA LYS A 67 11.63 3.38 -4.40
C LYS A 67 10.42 2.53 -4.06
N LEU A 68 10.59 1.61 -3.11
CA LEU A 68 9.53 0.70 -2.68
C LEU A 68 8.32 1.42 -2.08
N SER A 69 8.55 2.50 -1.31
CA SER A 69 7.47 3.30 -0.73
C SER A 69 6.58 3.92 -1.80
N THR A 70 7.20 4.43 -2.86
CA THR A 70 6.50 5.08 -3.97
C THR A 70 5.78 4.03 -4.81
N LEU A 71 6.41 2.88 -5.07
CA LEU A 71 5.78 1.77 -5.77
C LEU A 71 4.47 1.34 -5.10
N THR A 72 4.52 1.00 -3.80
CA THR A 72 3.34 0.55 -3.07
C THR A 72 2.30 1.65 -2.92
N ALA A 73 2.74 2.89 -2.66
CA ALA A 73 1.84 4.04 -2.61
C ALA A 73 1.10 4.26 -3.94
N CYS A 74 1.79 4.15 -5.08
CA CYS A 74 1.16 4.25 -6.40
C CYS A 74 0.13 3.14 -6.63
N VAL A 75 0.43 1.89 -6.28
CA VAL A 75 -0.50 0.77 -6.46
C VAL A 75 -1.74 0.94 -5.57
N HIS A 76 -1.56 1.21 -4.28
CA HIS A 76 -2.69 1.42 -3.35
C HIS A 76 -3.47 2.72 -3.64
N GLY A 77 -2.76 3.80 -3.98
CA GLY A 77 -3.35 5.10 -4.27
C GLY A 77 -4.22 5.07 -5.52
N SER A 78 -3.71 4.46 -6.60
CA SER A 78 -4.47 4.31 -7.85
C SER A 78 -5.69 3.39 -7.70
N ALA A 79 -5.56 2.26 -6.98
CA ALA A 79 -6.70 1.39 -6.70
C ALA A 79 -7.79 2.07 -5.86
N SER A 80 -7.40 2.98 -4.95
CA SER A 80 -8.35 3.75 -4.12
C SER A 80 -9.20 4.72 -4.95
N LEU A 81 -8.72 5.15 -6.12
CA LEU A 81 -9.49 6.01 -7.04
C LEU A 81 -10.66 5.29 -7.70
N LEU A 82 -10.73 3.96 -7.62
CA LEU A 82 -11.84 3.18 -8.17
C LEU A 82 -13.10 3.25 -7.31
N TYR A 83 -13.02 3.75 -6.07
CA TYR A 83 -14.16 3.82 -5.16
C TYR A 83 -15.41 4.42 -5.86
N PRO A 84 -16.58 3.78 -5.75
CA PRO A 84 -16.95 2.66 -4.87
C PRO A 84 -16.59 1.26 -5.40
N MET A 85 -16.00 1.16 -6.59
CA MET A 85 -15.50 -0.08 -7.15
C MET A 85 -14.14 -0.43 -6.54
N PHE A 86 -13.81 -1.72 -6.56
CA PHE A 86 -12.51 -2.22 -6.13
C PHE A 86 -11.91 -3.08 -7.23
N TRP A 87 -10.60 -3.07 -7.36
CA TRP A 87 -9.91 -3.98 -8.29
C TRP A 87 -10.16 -5.44 -7.87
N GLN A 88 -10.66 -6.26 -8.80
CA GLN A 88 -11.06 -7.65 -8.52
C GLN A 88 -10.05 -8.70 -9.02
N HIS A 89 -9.11 -8.31 -9.87
CA HIS A 89 -8.13 -9.20 -10.47
C HIS A 89 -6.84 -9.28 -9.62
N VAL A 90 -5.80 -9.92 -10.15
CA VAL A 90 -4.49 -10.06 -9.51
C VAL A 90 -4.01 -8.69 -9.01
N TYR A 91 -3.70 -8.62 -7.71
CA TYR A 91 -3.27 -7.41 -7.02
C TYR A 91 -2.00 -7.70 -6.23
N ILE A 92 -0.85 -7.36 -6.82
CA ILE A 92 0.48 -7.59 -6.22
C ILE A 92 1.20 -6.24 -6.12
N PRO A 93 1.13 -5.54 -4.96
CA PRO A 93 1.77 -4.24 -4.78
C PRO A 93 3.28 -4.22 -4.97
N VAL A 94 3.93 -5.35 -4.71
CA VAL A 94 5.38 -5.54 -4.90
C VAL A 94 5.59 -6.97 -5.37
N LEU A 95 6.13 -7.13 -6.57
CA LEU A 95 6.46 -8.44 -7.11
C LEU A 95 7.93 -8.78 -6.82
N PRO A 96 8.22 -9.86 -6.06
CA PRO A 96 9.58 -10.34 -5.86
C PRO A 96 10.22 -10.84 -7.17
N PRO A 97 11.56 -10.80 -7.29
CA PRO A 97 12.26 -11.19 -8.53
C PRO A 97 12.04 -12.64 -8.97
N HIS A 98 11.85 -13.56 -8.02
CA HIS A 98 11.63 -14.98 -8.33
C HIS A 98 10.20 -15.29 -8.83
N LEU A 99 9.30 -14.29 -8.83
CA LEU A 99 7.94 -14.40 -9.34
C LEU A 99 7.73 -13.60 -10.62
N LEU A 100 8.82 -13.19 -11.31
CA LEU A 100 8.72 -12.41 -12.54
C LEU A 100 7.98 -13.14 -13.68
N ASP A 101 7.89 -14.47 -13.62
CA ASP A 101 7.11 -15.27 -14.57
C ASP A 101 5.58 -15.01 -14.49
N TYR A 102 5.11 -14.30 -13.47
CA TYR A 102 3.70 -13.91 -13.32
C TYR A 102 3.34 -12.59 -14.03
N CYS A 103 4.31 -11.86 -14.60
CA CYS A 103 4.10 -10.63 -15.37
C CYS A 103 3.62 -10.90 -16.80
#